data_AF-A0A6B3AST0-F1
#
_entry.id   AF-A0A6B3AST0-F1
#
_cell.length_a   1.000
_cell.length_b   1.000
_cell.length_c   1.000
_cell.angle_alpha   90.00
_cell.angle_beta   90.00
_cell.angle_gamma   90.00
#
_symmetry.space_group_name_H-M   'P 1'
#
loop_
_entity.id
_entity.type
_entity.pdbx_description
1 polymer ?
#
loop_
_entity_poly.entity_id
_entity_poly.type
_entity_poly.pdbx_seq_one_letter_code
_entity_poly.pdbx_strand_id
1 'polypeptide(L)'
;MGTQNPSVRPHAQARVGATRGLQHDNTRHTTRFTVIGNHLAQHRELSLLAIGLGTHLQSLPKGAPADIKTLTARFPEGATRIAAALRELECHGYLRRERVRTPSGRIVTRTVSCNRPGPSPRTAHRPEPSEAPEAQPQPHPSRRKPGGERPPQAATRTPRKPLPAVPRPECHVPALFRAAADLLADLRHHDSRLLLSVTDTAHLTPGVAAWLERDVTPATVCRVLTADLPPEGLRRPAAFLAHRLAAQLPPPAPYREPAAAPPAARPRNPLRNCDGCDRAFRAPEPGLCRECLRRA
;
A
#
# COMPACT_ATOMS: atom_id res chain seq x y z
N MET A 1 19.25 43.24 46.19
CA MET A 1 18.54 43.27 44.89
C MET A 1 18.28 41.84 44.45
N GLY A 2 17.22 41.22 44.98
CA GLY A 2 16.84 39.84 44.67
C GLY A 2 15.44 39.83 44.08
N THR A 3 15.34 39.61 42.77
CA THR A 3 14.06 39.46 42.06
C THR A 3 13.71 37.97 42.02
N GLN A 4 13.00 37.50 43.05
CA GLN A 4 12.30 36.22 42.98
C GLN A 4 11.03 36.41 42.15
N ASN A 5 10.90 35.61 41.08
CA ASN A 5 9.75 35.60 40.18
C ASN A 5 8.77 34.50 40.67
N PRO A 6 7.62 34.82 41.29
CA PRO A 6 6.75 33.84 41.95
C PRO A 6 5.66 33.34 40.99
N SER A 7 6.07 32.71 39.88
CA SER A 7 5.12 32.28 38.84
C SER A 7 5.51 30.96 38.19
N VAL A 8 5.81 29.94 38.99
CA VAL A 8 5.83 28.55 38.50
C VAL A 8 4.94 27.73 39.42
N ARG A 9 3.76 27.36 38.92
CA ARG A 9 2.91 26.37 39.59
C ARG A 9 3.65 25.03 39.53
N PRO A 10 3.78 24.27 40.64
CA PRO A 10 4.33 22.93 40.57
C PRO A 10 3.44 22.11 39.64
N HIS A 11 4.06 21.43 38.68
CA HIS A 11 3.35 20.54 37.76
C HIS A 11 2.43 19.62 38.57
N ALA A 12 1.14 19.71 38.29
CA ALA A 12 0.16 18.75 38.76
C ALA A 12 0.62 17.38 38.28
N GLN A 13 1.18 16.58 39.20
CA GLN A 13 1.41 15.17 38.97
C GLN A 13 0.03 14.56 38.69
N ALA A 14 -0.24 14.26 37.42
CA ALA A 14 -1.40 13.51 37.03
C ALA A 14 -1.36 12.21 37.84
N ARG A 15 -2.36 12.02 38.73
CA ARG A 15 -2.61 10.73 39.35
C ARG A 15 -2.65 9.73 38.20
N VAL A 16 -1.71 8.78 38.17
CA VAL A 16 -1.79 7.62 37.29
C VAL A 16 -3.00 6.84 37.78
N GLY A 17 -4.17 7.18 37.23
CA GLY A 17 -5.41 6.51 37.54
C GLY A 17 -5.23 5.06 37.13
N ALA A 18 -5.41 4.14 38.08
CA ALA A 18 -5.52 2.73 37.78
C ALA A 18 -6.60 2.56 36.70
N THR A 19 -6.17 2.29 35.47
CA THR A 19 -7.08 2.12 34.34
C THR A 19 -7.91 0.87 34.59
N ARG A 20 -9.21 1.03 34.89
CA ARG A 20 -10.15 -0.09 34.90
C ARG A 20 -10.29 -0.61 33.47
N GLY A 21 -9.79 -1.81 33.20
CA GLY A 21 -9.87 -2.43 31.87
C GLY A 21 -8.90 -3.60 31.69
N LEU A 22 -9.01 -4.28 30.55
CA LEU A 22 -8.07 -5.32 30.14
C LEU A 22 -6.71 -4.67 29.81
N GLN A 23 -5.69 -5.01 30.59
CA GLN A 23 -4.30 -4.67 30.26
C GLN A 23 -3.68 -5.83 29.50
N HIS A 24 -3.01 -5.52 28.40
CA HIS A 24 -2.34 -6.51 27.57
C HIS A 24 -0.85 -6.56 27.91
N ASP A 25 -0.39 -7.69 28.45
CA ASP A 25 1.03 -8.03 28.50
C ASP A 25 1.37 -8.85 27.25
N ASN A 26 1.81 -8.16 26.21
CA ASN A 26 2.01 -8.74 24.88
C ASN A 26 3.46 -9.18 24.69
N THR A 27 3.70 -10.50 24.67
CA THR A 27 4.97 -11.05 24.20
C THR A 27 4.91 -11.32 22.69
N ARG A 28 5.97 -10.94 21.96
CA ARG A 28 6.04 -11.19 20.52
C ARG A 28 6.22 -12.69 20.24
N HIS A 29 5.20 -13.33 19.67
CA HIS A 29 5.33 -14.69 19.13
C HIS A 29 6.04 -14.67 17.77
N THR A 30 7.08 -15.50 17.63
CA THR A 30 7.86 -15.63 16.39
C THR A 30 7.61 -16.95 15.65
N THR A 31 7.04 -17.95 16.32
CA THR A 31 6.76 -19.28 15.75
C THR A 31 5.38 -19.78 16.18
N ARG A 32 4.81 -20.73 15.43
CA ARG A 32 3.56 -21.45 15.73
C ARG A 32 2.35 -20.56 16.07
N PHE A 33 2.23 -19.39 15.43
CA PHE A 33 1.09 -18.50 15.59
C PHE A 33 0.28 -18.39 14.29
N THR A 34 -1.00 -18.06 14.43
CA THR A 34 -1.91 -17.77 13.30
C THR A 34 -2.48 -16.37 13.51
N VAL A 35 -2.46 -15.55 12.46
CA VAL A 35 -3.06 -14.22 12.50
C VAL A 35 -4.55 -14.34 12.20
N ILE A 36 -5.37 -14.03 13.21
CA ILE A 36 -6.83 -14.02 13.11
C ILE A 36 -7.30 -12.58 12.92
N GLY A 37 -8.19 -12.36 11.95
CA GLY A 37 -8.78 -11.04 11.74
C GLY A 37 -9.80 -10.67 12.82
N ASN A 38 -9.82 -9.40 13.24
CA ASN A 38 -10.79 -8.89 14.22
C ASN A 38 -12.25 -9.08 13.78
N HIS A 39 -12.51 -9.15 12.47
CA HIS A 39 -13.85 -9.41 11.95
C HIS A 39 -14.40 -10.80 12.35
N LEU A 40 -13.52 -11.79 12.58
CA LEU A 40 -13.91 -13.09 13.12
C LEU A 40 -13.88 -13.05 14.65
N ALA A 41 -12.77 -12.56 15.23
CA ALA A 41 -12.57 -12.57 16.68
C ALA A 41 -13.59 -11.74 17.48
N GLN A 42 -14.15 -10.70 16.85
CA GLN A 42 -15.12 -9.77 17.45
C GLN A 42 -16.47 -9.80 16.71
N HIS A 43 -16.77 -10.90 16.02
CA HIS A 43 -17.99 -11.00 15.24
C HIS A 43 -19.23 -10.94 16.15
N ARG A 44 -20.17 -10.03 15.85
CA ARG A 44 -21.33 -9.77 16.71
C ARG A 44 -22.43 -10.82 16.65
N GLU A 45 -22.57 -11.49 15.50
CA GLU A 45 -23.66 -12.44 15.25
C GLU A 45 -23.24 -13.90 15.38
N LEU A 46 -21.94 -14.19 15.54
CA LEU A 46 -21.46 -15.56 15.71
C LEU A 46 -21.44 -15.89 17.20
N SER A 47 -21.77 -17.14 17.52
CA SER A 47 -21.53 -17.66 18.87
C SER A 47 -20.03 -17.70 19.20
N LEU A 48 -19.68 -17.60 20.49
CA LEU A 48 -18.29 -17.77 20.94
C LEU A 48 -17.71 -19.13 20.52
N LEU A 49 -18.56 -20.16 20.47
CA LEU A 49 -18.18 -21.48 19.99
C LEU A 49 -17.84 -21.46 18.50
N ALA A 50 -18.62 -20.77 17.66
CA ALA A 50 -18.30 -20.56 16.26
C ALA A 50 -17.02 -19.74 16.07
N ILE A 51 -16.80 -18.67 16.85
CA ILE A 51 -15.56 -17.88 16.81
C ILE A 51 -14.35 -18.75 17.20
N GLY A 52 -14.48 -19.55 18.25
CA GLY A 52 -13.45 -20.48 18.71
C GLY A 52 -13.13 -21.56 17.67
N LEU A 53 -14.16 -22.18 17.08
CA LEU A 53 -13.98 -23.14 15.99
C LEU A 53 -13.39 -22.50 14.74
N GLY A 54 -13.83 -21.31 14.36
CA GLY A 54 -13.26 -20.57 13.22
C GLY A 54 -11.78 -20.29 13.42
N THR A 55 -11.40 -19.84 14.62
CA THR A 55 -10.00 -19.61 15.01
C THR A 55 -9.19 -20.91 14.95
N HIS A 56 -9.75 -22.01 15.48
CA HIS A 56 -9.10 -23.31 15.44
C HIS A 56 -8.86 -23.78 14.00
N LEU A 57 -9.89 -23.74 13.15
CA LEU A 57 -9.81 -24.16 11.75
C LEU A 57 -8.77 -23.35 10.96
N GLN A 58 -8.62 -22.05 11.23
CA GLN A 58 -7.60 -21.23 10.58
C GLN A 58 -6.17 -21.58 11.01
N SER A 59 -6.00 -22.12 12.23
CA SER A 59 -4.70 -22.56 12.74
C SER A 59 -4.22 -23.91 12.20
N LEU A 60 -5.13 -24.69 11.59
CA LEU A 60 -4.81 -26.03 11.10
C LEU A 60 -4.02 -25.98 9.78
N PRO A 61 -3.10 -26.94 9.55
CA PRO A 61 -2.44 -27.06 8.25
C PRO A 61 -3.45 -27.47 7.16
N LYS A 62 -3.10 -27.18 5.91
CA LYS A 62 -3.92 -27.57 4.75
C LYS A 62 -4.13 -29.10 4.75
N GLY A 63 -5.39 -29.53 4.62
CA GLY A 63 -5.76 -30.94 4.56
C GLY A 63 -6.04 -31.59 5.92
N ALA A 64 -5.94 -30.85 7.03
CA ALA A 64 -6.36 -31.37 8.33
C ALA A 64 -7.86 -31.71 8.35
N PRO A 65 -8.26 -32.81 9.02
CA PRO A 65 -9.67 -33.16 9.17
C PRO A 65 -10.41 -32.11 10.00
N ALA A 66 -11.56 -31.68 9.49
CA ALA A 66 -12.44 -30.66 10.08
C ALA A 66 -13.90 -31.15 10.16
N ASP A 67 -14.07 -32.47 10.27
CA ASP A 67 -15.38 -33.09 10.43
C ASP A 67 -15.85 -33.04 11.90
N ILE A 68 -17.16 -33.24 12.09
CA ILE A 68 -17.78 -33.15 13.42
C ILE A 68 -17.17 -34.17 14.38
N LYS A 69 -16.87 -35.40 13.91
CA LYS A 69 -16.33 -36.47 14.75
C LYS A 69 -14.93 -36.12 15.27
N THR A 70 -14.07 -35.62 14.39
CA THR A 70 -12.73 -35.14 14.72
C THR A 70 -12.78 -33.99 15.70
N LEU A 71 -13.70 -33.03 15.52
CA LEU A 71 -13.83 -31.88 16.41
C LEU A 71 -14.40 -32.29 17.79
N THR A 72 -15.38 -33.19 17.84
CA THR A 72 -15.93 -33.72 19.11
C THR A 72 -14.91 -34.53 19.91
N ALA A 73 -13.95 -35.17 19.24
CA ALA A 73 -12.88 -35.89 19.92
C ALA A 73 -11.86 -34.94 20.58
N ARG A 74 -11.80 -33.68 20.13
CA ARG A 74 -10.81 -32.69 20.61
C ARG A 74 -11.38 -31.70 21.62
N PHE A 75 -12.64 -31.31 21.48
CA PHE A 75 -13.26 -30.29 22.33
C PHE A 75 -14.29 -30.91 23.28
N PRO A 76 -14.51 -30.34 24.48
CA PRO A 76 -15.54 -30.79 25.43
C PRO A 76 -16.98 -30.48 24.95
N GLU A 77 -17.14 -30.12 23.69
CA GLU A 77 -18.38 -29.65 23.07
C GLU A 77 -19.11 -30.81 22.39
N GLY A 78 -20.43 -30.86 22.54
CA GLY A 78 -21.25 -31.92 21.96
C GLY A 78 -21.35 -31.81 20.44
N ALA A 79 -21.58 -32.94 19.76
CA ALA A 79 -21.71 -33.02 18.30
C ALA A 79 -22.73 -32.02 17.73
N THR A 80 -23.87 -31.85 18.41
CA THR A 80 -24.92 -30.90 18.00
C THR A 80 -24.46 -29.45 18.05
N ARG A 81 -23.72 -29.05 19.10
CA ARG A 81 -23.18 -27.69 19.27
C ARG A 81 -22.11 -27.39 18.22
N ILE A 82 -21.20 -28.35 17.99
CA ILE A 82 -20.18 -28.23 16.94
C ILE A 82 -20.83 -28.13 15.56
N ALA A 83 -21.84 -28.95 15.27
CA ALA A 83 -22.56 -28.90 14.01
C ALA A 83 -23.28 -27.55 13.80
N ALA A 84 -23.89 -26.99 14.86
CA ALA A 84 -24.53 -25.68 14.82
C ALA A 84 -23.53 -24.56 14.52
N ALA A 85 -22.40 -24.53 15.23
CA ALA A 85 -21.37 -23.53 15.00
C ALA A 85 -20.72 -23.64 13.60
N LEU A 86 -20.54 -24.85 13.06
CA LEU A 86 -20.08 -25.00 11.67
C LEU A 86 -21.10 -24.41 10.67
N ARG A 87 -22.41 -24.56 10.94
CA ARG A 87 -23.46 -23.93 10.10
C ARG A 87 -23.45 -22.41 10.22
N GLU A 88 -23.22 -21.86 11.41
CA GLU A 88 -23.03 -20.41 11.60
C GLU A 88 -21.85 -19.90 10.77
N LEU A 89 -20.70 -20.57 10.85
CA LEU A 89 -19.52 -20.21 10.05
C LEU A 89 -19.79 -20.29 8.54
N GLU A 90 -20.57 -21.28 8.09
CA GLU A 90 -20.99 -21.36 6.68
C GLU A 90 -21.92 -20.20 6.29
N CYS A 91 -22.91 -19.90 7.13
CA CYS A 91 -23.87 -18.83 6.91
C CYS A 91 -23.21 -17.46 6.76
N HIS A 92 -22.19 -17.18 7.56
CA HIS A 92 -21.42 -15.94 7.52
C HIS A 92 -20.23 -15.98 6.55
N GLY A 93 -20.05 -17.06 5.79
CA GLY A 93 -19.03 -17.18 4.74
C GLY A 93 -17.60 -17.42 5.24
N TYR A 94 -17.44 -17.80 6.51
CA TYR A 94 -16.16 -18.21 7.10
C TYR A 94 -15.78 -19.66 6.76
N LEU A 95 -16.77 -20.46 6.38
CA LEU A 95 -16.58 -21.86 5.98
C LEU A 95 -17.34 -22.14 4.67
N ARG A 96 -16.72 -22.89 3.77
CA ARG A 96 -17.36 -23.38 2.53
C ARG A 96 -17.12 -24.87 2.40
N ARG A 97 -18.18 -25.63 2.10
CA ARG A 97 -18.09 -27.07 1.82
C ARG A 97 -18.32 -27.30 0.33
N GLU A 98 -17.29 -27.79 -0.35
CA GLU A 98 -17.33 -28.08 -1.79
C GLU A 98 -17.32 -29.58 -2.03
N ARG A 99 -18.21 -30.09 -2.90
CA ARG A 99 -18.17 -31.50 -3.33
C ARG A 99 -17.25 -31.60 -4.52
N VAL A 100 -16.06 -32.16 -4.32
CA VAL A 100 -15.05 -32.30 -5.36
C VAL A 100 -14.98 -33.76 -5.79
N ARG A 101 -15.08 -34.02 -7.10
CA ARG A 101 -14.76 -35.32 -7.68
C ARG A 101 -13.24 -35.46 -7.75
N THR A 102 -12.70 -36.45 -7.06
CA THR A 102 -11.27 -36.78 -7.15
C THR A 102 -10.98 -37.41 -8.51
N PRO A 103 -9.71 -37.39 -8.96
CA PRO A 103 -9.29 -38.11 -10.17
C PRO A 103 -9.62 -39.62 -10.15
N SER A 104 -9.77 -40.19 -8.95
CA SER A 104 -10.21 -41.58 -8.72
C SER A 104 -11.73 -41.78 -8.79
N GLY A 105 -12.50 -40.78 -9.21
CA GLY A 105 -13.96 -40.86 -9.36
C GLY A 105 -14.76 -40.77 -8.05
N ARG A 106 -14.11 -40.66 -6.89
CA ARG A 106 -14.79 -40.52 -5.59
C ARG A 106 -15.21 -39.06 -5.36
N ILE A 107 -16.41 -38.86 -4.82
CA ILE A 107 -16.86 -37.52 -4.41
C ILE A 107 -16.41 -37.29 -2.96
N VAL A 108 -15.54 -36.32 -2.74
CA VAL A 108 -15.04 -35.94 -1.41
C VAL A 108 -15.56 -34.54 -1.06
N THR A 109 -16.02 -34.38 0.19
CA THR A 109 -16.38 -33.06 0.73
C THR A 109 -15.13 -32.35 1.19
N ARG A 110 -14.78 -31.26 0.50
CA ARG A 110 -13.65 -30.39 0.84
C ARG A 110 -14.14 -29.21 1.66
N THR A 111 -13.68 -29.12 2.90
CA THR A 111 -13.94 -27.98 3.79
C THR A 111 -12.87 -26.91 3.54
N VAL A 112 -13.31 -25.71 3.15
CA VAL A 112 -12.46 -24.54 2.90
C VAL A 112 -12.76 -23.50 3.97
N SER A 113 -11.77 -23.21 4.83
CA SER A 113 -11.84 -22.10 5.77
C SER A 113 -11.46 -20.79 5.05
N CYS A 114 -12.29 -19.77 5.19
CA CYS A 114 -12.10 -18.46 4.56
C CYS A 114 -11.67 -17.43 5.62
N ASN A 115 -10.45 -16.88 5.49
CA ASN A 115 -9.95 -15.84 6.41
C ASN A 115 -10.63 -14.49 6.18
N ARG A 116 -11.24 -14.26 5.02
CA ARG A 116 -12.10 -13.09 4.80
C ARG A 116 -13.34 -13.56 4.05
N PRO A 117 -14.55 -13.42 4.62
CA PRO A 117 -15.75 -13.77 3.90
C PRO A 117 -15.85 -12.82 2.70
N GLY A 118 -15.96 -13.39 1.49
CA GLY A 118 -16.35 -12.62 0.30
C GLY A 118 -17.81 -12.17 0.41
N PRO A 119 -18.31 -11.32 -0.51
CA PRO A 119 -19.74 -11.02 -0.57
C PRO A 119 -20.51 -12.35 -0.61
N SER A 120 -21.29 -12.58 0.44
CA SER A 120 -22.01 -13.84 0.63
C SER A 120 -22.98 -14.05 -0.55
N PRO A 121 -22.96 -15.21 -1.24
CA PRO A 121 -24.00 -15.57 -2.18
C PRO A 121 -25.25 -16.01 -1.40
N ARG A 122 -25.83 -15.08 -0.64
CA ARG A 122 -27.08 -15.29 0.08
C ARG A 122 -28.26 -15.05 -0.87
N THR A 123 -28.44 -15.98 -1.82
CA THR A 123 -29.72 -16.31 -2.51
C THR A 123 -29.53 -17.48 -3.51
N ALA A 124 -28.97 -18.62 -3.10
CA ALA A 124 -28.96 -19.79 -4.00
C ALA A 124 -29.20 -21.16 -3.35
N HIS A 125 -29.44 -21.26 -2.05
CA HIS A 125 -29.80 -22.54 -1.43
C HIS A 125 -30.91 -22.39 -0.40
N ARG A 126 -32.14 -22.17 -0.90
CA ARG A 126 -33.33 -22.72 -0.27
C ARG A 126 -33.50 -24.15 -0.82
N PRO A 127 -33.53 -25.21 0.01
CA PRO A 127 -33.97 -26.51 -0.45
C PRO A 127 -35.50 -26.46 -0.57
N GLU A 128 -36.00 -26.38 -1.80
CA GLU A 128 -37.39 -26.73 -2.11
C GLU A 128 -37.56 -28.24 -1.90
N PRO A 129 -38.57 -28.70 -1.14
CA PRO A 129 -38.98 -30.09 -1.15
C PRO A 129 -39.88 -30.30 -2.38
N SER A 130 -39.36 -30.98 -3.40
CA SER A 130 -40.18 -31.46 -4.52
C SER A 130 -40.14 -32.97 -4.52
N GLU A 131 -41.31 -33.54 -4.29
CA GLU A 131 -41.67 -34.94 -4.42
C GLU A 131 -41.33 -35.45 -5.84
N ALA A 132 -40.89 -36.70 -5.92
CA ALA A 132 -40.84 -37.50 -7.14
C ALA A 132 -42.12 -38.37 -7.20
N PRO A 133 -42.38 -39.20 -8.24
CA PRO A 133 -41.76 -39.32 -9.58
C PRO A 133 -42.81 -39.47 -10.72
N GLU A 134 -42.46 -39.18 -11.99
CA GLU A 134 -43.03 -39.99 -13.10
C GLU A 134 -42.23 -39.94 -14.43
N ALA A 135 -41.94 -41.16 -14.89
CA ALA A 135 -41.73 -41.69 -16.24
C ALA A 135 -40.98 -40.90 -17.34
N GLN A 136 -39.87 -41.49 -17.81
CA GLN A 136 -39.31 -41.33 -19.17
C GLN A 136 -40.08 -42.24 -20.17
N PRO A 137 -40.01 -42.05 -21.51
CA PRO A 137 -38.82 -42.44 -22.32
C PRO A 137 -38.47 -41.57 -23.57
N GLN A 138 -37.16 -41.31 -23.78
CA GLN A 138 -36.25 -41.29 -24.99
C GLN A 138 -36.81 -41.20 -26.46
N PRO A 139 -36.02 -40.97 -27.56
CA PRO A 139 -34.65 -40.41 -27.79
C PRO A 139 -34.47 -39.45 -29.04
N HIS A 140 -33.50 -38.51 -28.99
CA HIS A 140 -32.62 -37.88 -30.05
C HIS A 140 -33.18 -37.38 -31.43
N PRO A 141 -32.54 -36.46 -32.23
CA PRO A 141 -31.10 -36.17 -32.33
C PRO A 141 -30.63 -34.70 -32.55
N SER A 142 -29.31 -34.54 -32.38
CA SER A 142 -28.35 -33.54 -32.90
C SER A 142 -28.84 -32.29 -33.65
N ARG A 143 -28.45 -31.12 -33.14
CA ARG A 143 -27.94 -30.02 -33.96
C ARG A 143 -26.70 -29.37 -33.33
N ARG A 144 -25.57 -29.55 -34.01
CA ARG A 144 -24.32 -28.83 -33.80
C ARG A 144 -24.38 -27.45 -34.46
N LYS A 145 -23.58 -26.54 -33.86
CA LYS A 145 -22.90 -25.32 -34.38
C LYS A 145 -23.42 -24.01 -33.75
N PRO A 146 -22.60 -22.95 -33.72
CA PRO A 146 -21.14 -22.86 -33.62
C PRO A 146 -20.70 -21.97 -32.43
N GLY A 147 -19.38 -21.91 -32.20
CA GLY A 147 -18.76 -21.18 -31.10
C GLY A 147 -19.16 -19.70 -31.06
N GLY A 148 -19.67 -19.28 -29.90
CA GLY A 148 -19.65 -17.90 -29.47
C GLY A 148 -18.45 -17.71 -28.56
N GLU A 149 -17.50 -16.90 -29.03
CA GLU A 149 -16.37 -16.39 -28.26
C GLU A 149 -16.87 -15.87 -26.90
N ARG A 150 -16.44 -16.52 -25.82
CA ARG A 150 -16.72 -16.03 -24.47
C ARG A 150 -15.78 -14.83 -24.24
N PRO A 151 -16.28 -13.63 -23.93
CA PRO A 151 -15.39 -12.51 -23.60
C PRO A 151 -14.50 -12.93 -22.43
N PRO A 152 -13.20 -12.57 -22.42
CA PRO A 152 -12.29 -12.99 -21.37
C PRO A 152 -12.83 -12.45 -20.04
N GLN A 153 -13.26 -13.37 -19.18
CA GLN A 153 -13.66 -13.06 -17.82
C GLN A 153 -12.47 -12.36 -17.16
N ALA A 154 -12.67 -11.09 -16.85
CA ALA A 154 -11.72 -10.27 -16.11
C ALA A 154 -11.29 -11.06 -14.87
N ALA A 155 -10.05 -11.55 -14.90
CA ALA A 155 -9.44 -12.22 -13.77
C ALA A 155 -9.56 -11.28 -12.56
N THR A 156 -10.34 -11.70 -11.58
CA THR A 156 -10.55 -10.97 -10.33
C THR A 156 -9.19 -10.81 -9.67
N ARG A 157 -8.58 -9.64 -9.86
CA ARG A 157 -7.26 -9.31 -9.32
C ARG A 157 -7.31 -9.48 -7.81
N THR A 158 -6.53 -10.42 -7.29
CA THR A 158 -6.23 -10.52 -5.86
C THR A 158 -5.93 -9.13 -5.30
N PRO A 159 -6.52 -8.74 -4.15
CA PRO A 159 -6.32 -7.41 -3.60
C PRO A 159 -4.83 -7.18 -3.35
N ARG A 160 -4.26 -6.19 -4.04
CA ARG A 160 -2.87 -5.81 -3.86
C ARG A 160 -2.70 -5.32 -2.42
N LYS A 161 -1.71 -5.87 -1.71
CA LYS A 161 -1.32 -5.39 -0.37
C LYS A 161 -1.15 -3.86 -0.44
N PRO A 162 -1.70 -3.08 0.51
CA PRO A 162 -1.64 -1.64 0.47
C PRO A 162 -0.19 -1.16 0.39
N LEU A 163 0.04 -0.10 -0.39
CA LEU A 163 1.33 0.55 -0.48
C LEU A 163 1.71 1.17 0.87
N PRO A 164 3.01 1.27 1.21
CA PRO A 164 3.47 1.95 2.41
C PRO A 164 3.00 3.41 2.41
N ALA A 165 2.68 3.96 3.59
CA ALA A 165 2.35 5.37 3.71
C ALA A 165 3.53 6.23 3.25
N VAL A 166 3.24 7.25 2.44
CA VAL A 166 4.22 8.26 2.01
C VAL A 166 4.08 9.51 2.88
N PRO A 167 5.17 10.25 3.12
CA PRO A 167 5.08 11.55 3.76
C PRO A 167 4.19 12.47 2.92
N ARG A 168 3.47 13.37 3.59
CA ARG A 168 2.64 14.38 2.94
C ARG A 168 3.26 15.75 3.15
N PRO A 169 3.20 16.63 2.14
CA PRO A 169 3.64 18.00 2.30
C PRO A 169 2.67 18.76 3.21
N GLU A 170 3.16 19.80 3.86
CA GLU A 170 2.33 20.72 4.65
C GLU A 170 1.56 21.66 3.69
N CYS A 171 2.23 22.13 2.64
CA CYS A 171 1.68 23.02 1.63
C CYS A 171 1.11 22.27 0.42
N HIS A 172 -0.18 22.48 0.15
CA HIS A 172 -0.90 21.84 -0.95
C HIS A 172 -0.92 22.73 -2.20
N VAL A 173 0.24 22.90 -2.84
CA VAL A 173 0.36 23.73 -4.05
C VAL A 173 0.23 22.86 -5.31
N PRO A 174 -0.78 23.08 -6.19
CA PRO A 174 -1.01 22.23 -7.36
C PRO A 174 0.20 22.12 -8.31
N ALA A 175 0.95 23.21 -8.48
CA ALA A 175 2.17 23.23 -9.30
C ALA A 175 3.25 22.27 -8.77
N LEU A 176 3.38 22.16 -7.44
CA LEU A 176 4.34 21.29 -6.77
C LEU A 176 3.95 19.82 -6.93
N PHE A 177 2.66 19.48 -6.83
CA PHE A 177 2.17 18.13 -7.10
C PHE A 177 2.32 17.75 -8.59
N ARG A 178 2.13 18.70 -9.51
CA ARG A 178 2.37 18.48 -10.93
C ARG A 178 3.85 18.19 -11.21
N ALA A 179 4.76 19.02 -10.69
CA ALA A 179 6.20 18.80 -10.80
C ALA A 179 6.62 17.44 -10.20
N ALA A 180 6.03 17.04 -9.08
CA ALA A 180 6.26 15.73 -8.47
C ALA A 180 5.77 14.56 -9.33
N ALA A 181 4.61 14.70 -10.00
CA ALA A 181 4.09 13.69 -10.91
C ALA A 181 4.92 13.57 -12.19
N ASP A 182 5.35 14.70 -12.77
CA ASP A 182 6.21 14.75 -13.95
C ASP A 182 7.58 14.08 -13.65
N LEU A 183 8.16 14.35 -12.48
CA LEU A 183 9.39 13.70 -12.02
C LEU A 183 9.24 12.18 -11.92
N LEU A 184 8.15 11.70 -11.31
CA LEU A 184 7.87 10.26 -11.21
C LEU A 184 7.68 9.61 -12.58
N ALA A 185 7.07 10.32 -13.53
CA ALA A 185 6.94 9.84 -14.90
C ALA A 185 8.32 9.70 -15.55
N ASP A 186 9.22 10.68 -15.36
CA ASP A 186 10.55 10.71 -15.98
C ASP A 186 11.51 9.64 -15.43
N LEU A 187 11.24 9.05 -14.25
CA LEU A 187 12.04 7.95 -13.70
C LEU A 187 12.19 6.76 -14.66
N ARG A 188 11.19 6.51 -15.52
CA ARG A 188 11.23 5.42 -16.52
C ARG A 188 12.35 5.59 -17.56
N HIS A 189 12.77 6.84 -17.82
CA HIS A 189 13.85 7.16 -18.76
C HIS A 189 15.23 6.99 -18.13
N HIS A 190 15.31 7.07 -16.80
CA HIS A 190 16.54 6.86 -16.04
C HIS A 190 16.78 5.39 -15.72
N ASP A 191 15.73 4.62 -15.42
CA ASP A 191 15.82 3.16 -15.26
C ASP A 191 14.50 2.50 -15.72
N SER A 192 14.58 1.64 -16.75
CA SER A 192 13.41 0.96 -17.32
C SER A 192 12.72 0.00 -16.36
N ARG A 193 13.36 -0.35 -15.23
CA ARG A 193 12.77 -1.20 -14.18
C ARG A 193 11.79 -0.44 -13.29
N LEU A 194 11.75 0.89 -13.36
CA LEU A 194 10.88 1.76 -12.58
C LEU A 194 9.61 2.15 -13.35
N LEU A 195 8.94 1.17 -13.96
CA LEU A 195 7.62 1.40 -14.57
C LEU A 195 6.54 1.48 -13.49
N LEU A 196 5.96 2.67 -13.35
CA LEU A 196 4.90 2.97 -12.38
C LEU A 196 3.55 3.06 -13.08
N SER A 197 2.51 2.49 -12.46
CA SER A 197 1.15 2.70 -12.94
C SER A 197 0.63 4.09 -12.55
N VAL A 198 -0.45 4.55 -13.19
CA VAL A 198 -1.09 5.83 -12.85
C VAL A 198 -1.50 5.86 -11.36
N THR A 199 -2.02 4.75 -10.84
CA THR A 199 -2.41 4.63 -9.43
C THR A 199 -1.19 4.69 -8.49
N ASP A 200 -0.10 4.04 -8.86
CA ASP A 200 1.13 4.07 -8.06
C ASP A 200 1.76 5.47 -8.06
N THR A 201 1.74 6.14 -9.22
CA THR A 201 2.23 7.51 -9.36
C THR A 201 1.43 8.46 -8.47
N ALA A 202 0.10 8.42 -8.55
CA ALA A 202 -0.78 9.22 -7.70
C ALA A 202 -0.56 8.97 -6.20
N HIS A 203 -0.24 7.73 -5.82
CA HIS A 203 0.11 7.41 -4.44
C HIS A 203 1.47 8.00 -4.03
N LEU A 204 2.46 8.03 -4.92
CA LEU A 204 3.82 8.48 -4.62
C LEU A 204 3.99 10.01 -4.72
N THR A 205 3.13 10.70 -5.49
CA THR A 205 3.20 12.15 -5.70
C THR A 205 3.28 12.96 -4.39
N PRO A 206 2.48 12.69 -3.33
CA PRO A 206 2.61 13.42 -2.07
C PRO A 206 3.98 13.22 -1.40
N GLY A 207 4.57 12.04 -1.54
CA GLY A 207 5.89 11.75 -1.00
C GLY A 207 6.99 12.58 -1.66
N VAL A 208 6.96 12.68 -2.98
CA VAL A 208 7.90 13.51 -3.75
C VAL A 208 7.64 15.00 -3.49
N ALA A 209 6.38 15.41 -3.39
CA ALA A 209 5.99 16.75 -3.02
C ALA A 209 6.60 17.19 -1.67
N ALA A 210 6.59 16.31 -0.67
CA ALA A 210 7.21 16.57 0.64
C ALA A 210 8.74 16.69 0.58
N TRP A 211 9.40 16.16 -0.45
CA TRP A 211 10.84 16.37 -0.69
C TRP A 211 11.10 17.71 -1.36
N LEU A 212 10.26 18.09 -2.33
CA LEU A 212 10.38 19.38 -3.03
C LEU A 212 10.10 20.56 -2.08
N GLU A 213 9.17 20.40 -1.13
CA GLU A 213 8.89 21.40 -0.08
C GLU A 213 10.10 21.64 0.85
N ARG A 214 11.03 20.69 0.94
CA ARG A 214 12.27 20.82 1.72
C ARG A 214 13.46 21.33 0.89
N ASP A 215 13.18 22.04 -0.20
CA ASP A 215 14.18 22.59 -1.13
C ASP A 215 15.12 21.54 -1.76
N VAL A 216 14.69 20.27 -1.84
CA VAL A 216 15.46 19.25 -2.55
C VAL A 216 15.23 19.39 -4.05
N THR A 217 16.31 19.60 -4.80
CA THR A 217 16.19 19.73 -6.27
C THR A 217 15.65 18.46 -6.92
N PRO A 218 14.83 18.57 -7.99
CA PRO A 218 14.29 17.41 -8.73
C PRO A 218 15.37 16.40 -9.14
N ALA A 219 16.53 16.87 -9.61
CA ALA A 219 17.64 16.01 -10.03
C ALA A 219 18.23 15.20 -8.86
N THR A 220 18.27 15.77 -7.66
CA THR A 220 18.70 15.05 -6.46
C THR A 220 17.65 14.01 -6.04
N VAL A 221 16.36 14.34 -6.08
CA VAL A 221 15.29 13.36 -5.82
C VAL A 221 15.40 12.17 -6.79
N CYS A 222 15.56 12.42 -8.10
CA CYS A 222 15.74 11.36 -9.08
C CYS A 222 16.94 10.46 -8.74
N ARG A 223 18.12 11.05 -8.50
CA ARG A 223 19.33 10.28 -8.15
C ARG A 223 19.14 9.45 -6.89
N VAL A 224 18.51 10.01 -5.87
CA VAL A 224 18.26 9.27 -4.63
C VAL A 224 17.28 8.13 -4.87
N LEU A 225 16.23 8.32 -5.68
CA LEU A 225 15.27 7.25 -5.97
C LEU A 225 15.87 6.12 -6.83
N THR A 226 16.83 6.43 -7.71
CA THR A 226 17.48 5.47 -8.62
C THR A 226 18.80 4.89 -8.11
N ALA A 227 19.37 5.38 -7.02
CA ALA A 227 20.62 4.86 -6.44
C ALA A 227 20.45 3.45 -5.86
N ASP A 228 21.47 2.59 -5.92
CA ASP A 228 21.52 1.28 -5.23
C ASP A 228 20.29 0.37 -5.47
N LEU A 229 19.79 0.33 -6.70
CA LEU A 229 18.70 -0.55 -7.07
C LEU A 229 19.15 -2.03 -7.01
N PRO A 230 18.37 -2.92 -6.38
CA PRO A 230 18.73 -4.33 -6.24
C PRO A 230 19.06 -4.99 -7.59
N PRO A 231 20.18 -5.73 -7.68
CA PRO A 231 20.61 -6.37 -8.92
C PRO A 231 19.65 -7.50 -9.35
N GLU A 232 18.94 -8.14 -8.41
CA GLU A 232 17.98 -9.22 -8.69
C GLU A 232 16.64 -8.73 -9.28
N GLY A 233 16.46 -7.42 -9.44
CA GLY A 233 15.26 -6.80 -10.00
C GLY A 233 14.16 -6.51 -8.98
N LEU A 234 13.34 -5.50 -9.30
CA LEU A 234 12.28 -5.00 -8.41
C LEU A 234 10.97 -5.77 -8.59
N ARG A 235 10.59 -6.59 -7.59
CA ARG A 235 9.25 -7.22 -7.56
C ARG A 235 8.11 -6.22 -7.31
N ARG A 236 8.40 -5.10 -6.63
CA ARG A 236 7.42 -4.04 -6.31
C ARG A 236 8.08 -2.65 -6.33
N PRO A 237 8.21 -2.02 -7.51
CA PRO A 237 8.89 -0.72 -7.64
C PRO A 237 8.21 0.37 -6.82
N ALA A 238 6.87 0.47 -6.87
CA ALA A 238 6.12 1.48 -6.13
C ALA A 238 6.29 1.38 -4.60
N ALA A 239 6.35 0.17 -4.05
CA ALA A 239 6.54 -0.02 -2.60
C ALA A 239 7.97 0.33 -2.16
N PHE A 240 8.96 0.06 -3.02
CA PHE A 240 10.34 0.43 -2.77
C PHE A 240 10.52 1.95 -2.76
N LEU A 241 9.96 2.64 -3.76
CA LEU A 241 9.98 4.11 -3.82
C LEU A 241 9.26 4.73 -2.62
N ALA A 242 8.08 4.22 -2.24
CA ALA A 242 7.36 4.70 -1.06
C ALA A 242 8.21 4.56 0.22
N HIS A 243 8.91 3.42 0.37
CA HIS A 243 9.80 3.20 1.50
C HIS A 243 10.97 4.21 1.52
N ARG A 244 11.62 4.46 0.38
CA ARG A 244 12.72 5.44 0.31
C ARG A 244 12.27 6.85 0.57
N LEU A 245 11.14 7.26 0.00
CA LEU A 245 10.56 8.59 0.23
C LEU A 245 10.27 8.83 1.71
N ALA A 246 9.88 7.79 2.46
CA ALA A 246 9.63 7.87 3.89
C ALA A 246 10.93 7.79 4.73
N ALA A 247 11.83 6.85 4.42
CA ALA A 247 13.01 6.56 5.23
C ALA A 247 14.17 7.54 5.02
N GLN A 248 14.29 8.11 3.82
CA GLN A 248 15.39 9.02 3.44
C GLN A 248 14.93 10.48 3.38
N LEU A 249 13.76 10.79 3.93
CA LEU A 249 13.23 12.14 3.96
C LEU A 249 14.18 13.07 4.73
N PRO A 250 14.73 14.13 4.09
CA PRO A 250 15.61 15.05 4.79
C PRO A 250 14.91 15.74 5.96
N PRO A 251 15.62 16.13 7.02
CA PRO A 251 15.04 17.01 8.04
C PRO A 251 14.61 18.34 7.40
N PRO A 252 13.59 19.02 7.94
CA PRO A 252 13.22 20.35 7.46
C PRO A 252 14.44 21.26 7.52
N ALA A 253 14.66 22.05 6.47
CA ALA A 253 15.76 23.00 6.45
C ALA A 253 15.60 23.97 7.64
N PRO A 254 16.66 24.27 8.39
CA PRO A 254 16.59 25.30 9.41
C PRO A 254 16.15 26.60 8.73
N TYR A 255 15.13 27.26 9.29
CA TYR A 255 14.65 28.53 8.79
C TYR A 255 15.83 29.49 8.66
N ARG A 256 16.21 29.79 7.41
CA ARG A 256 17.09 30.91 7.10
C ARG A 256 16.18 32.03 6.66
N GLU A 257 16.23 33.13 7.40
CA GLU A 257 15.70 34.40 6.95
C GLU A 257 16.23 34.65 5.52
N PRO A 258 15.37 35.01 4.55
CA PRO A 258 15.79 35.17 3.16
C PRO A 258 16.96 36.15 3.12
N ALA A 259 18.16 35.63 2.87
CA ALA A 259 19.31 36.48 2.65
C ALA A 259 18.96 37.40 1.50
N ALA A 260 19.08 38.71 1.71
CA ALA A 260 18.87 39.72 0.69
C ALA A 260 19.52 39.24 -0.62
N ALA A 261 18.76 39.35 -1.72
CA ALA A 261 19.18 38.85 -3.03
C ALA A 261 20.67 39.13 -3.26
N PRO A 262 21.46 38.14 -3.72
CA PRO A 262 22.87 38.37 -4.00
C PRO A 262 22.98 39.61 -4.89
N PRO A 263 23.91 40.55 -4.59
CA PRO A 263 24.02 41.78 -5.36
C PRO A 263 24.10 41.41 -6.83
N ALA A 264 23.23 42.01 -7.64
CA ALA A 264 23.13 41.73 -9.06
C ALA A 264 24.53 41.61 -9.65
N ALA A 265 24.83 40.45 -10.25
CA ALA A 265 26.12 40.21 -10.89
C ALA A 265 26.44 41.43 -11.76
N ARG A 266 27.57 42.10 -11.48
CA ARG A 266 27.98 43.34 -12.17
C ARG A 266 27.75 43.15 -13.68
N PRO A 267 27.03 44.08 -14.35
CA PRO A 267 26.75 43.92 -15.77
C PRO A 267 28.08 43.71 -16.51
N ARG A 268 28.20 42.57 -17.20
CA ARG A 268 29.38 42.28 -18.01
C ARG A 268 29.38 43.25 -19.18
N ASN A 269 30.39 44.11 -19.26
CA ASN A 269 30.54 45.03 -20.39
C ASN A 269 30.50 44.28 -21.73
N PRO A 270 29.83 44.84 -22.75
CA PRO A 270 29.77 44.23 -24.08
C PRO A 270 31.17 44.09 -24.68
N LEU A 271 31.35 43.07 -25.53
CA LEU A 271 32.57 42.90 -26.32
C LEU A 271 32.49 43.85 -27.53
N ARG A 272 33.50 44.71 -27.71
CA ARG A 272 33.60 45.69 -28.79
C ARG A 272 34.99 45.62 -29.42
N ASN A 273 35.12 46.00 -30.69
CA ASN A 273 36.42 46.08 -31.36
C ASN A 273 37.07 47.45 -31.13
N CYS A 274 38.39 47.49 -31.12
CA CYS A 274 39.19 48.71 -30.97
C CYS A 274 39.25 49.52 -32.27
N ASP A 275 38.97 50.83 -32.20
CA ASP A 275 39.00 51.71 -33.38
C ASP A 275 40.41 51.90 -33.99
N GLY A 276 41.47 51.56 -33.26
CA GLY A 276 42.86 51.71 -33.71
C GLY A 276 43.55 50.41 -34.18
N CYS A 277 43.08 49.25 -33.73
CA CYS A 277 43.74 47.96 -34.02
C CYS A 277 42.80 46.77 -34.23
N ASP A 278 41.48 47.01 -34.26
CA ASP A 278 40.41 46.03 -34.45
C ASP A 278 40.39 44.86 -33.44
N ARG A 279 41.13 44.97 -32.33
CA ARG A 279 41.18 43.97 -31.26
C ARG A 279 39.92 44.01 -30.41
N ALA A 280 39.28 42.86 -30.23
CA ALA A 280 38.10 42.72 -29.34
C ALA A 280 38.47 42.92 -27.86
N PHE A 281 37.76 43.81 -27.17
CA PHE A 281 37.90 44.10 -25.74
C PHE A 281 36.55 44.42 -25.08
N ARG A 282 36.48 44.41 -23.74
CA ARG A 282 35.23 44.67 -23.00
C ARG A 282 35.22 46.10 -22.46
N ALA A 283 34.30 46.92 -22.94
CA ALA A 283 34.13 48.31 -22.50
C ALA A 283 32.67 48.77 -22.57
N PRO A 284 32.25 49.71 -21.71
CA PRO A 284 30.90 50.26 -21.76
C PRO A 284 30.69 51.06 -23.05
N GLU A 285 31.65 51.89 -23.42
CA GLU A 285 31.62 52.77 -24.60
C GLU A 285 32.60 52.28 -25.70
N PRO A 286 32.32 52.57 -26.98
CA PRO A 286 33.27 52.37 -28.08
C PRO A 286 34.55 53.18 -27.85
N GLY A 287 35.70 52.65 -28.29
CA GLY A 287 36.95 53.39 -28.19
C GLY A 287 38.20 52.54 -28.38
N LEU A 288 39.33 53.11 -27.97
CA LEU A 288 40.64 52.49 -28.07
C LEU A 288 40.87 51.47 -26.95
N CYS A 289 41.51 50.35 -27.28
CA CYS A 289 41.95 49.38 -26.30
C CYS A 289 43.07 49.97 -25.41
N ARG A 290 43.34 49.34 -24.26
CA ARG A 290 44.39 49.78 -23.31
C ARG A 290 45.80 49.87 -23.91
N GLU A 291 46.07 49.20 -25.02
CA GLU A 291 47.37 49.28 -25.71
C GLU A 291 47.41 50.47 -26.65
N CYS A 292 46.35 50.74 -27.41
CA CYS A 292 46.24 51.93 -28.27
C CYS A 292 46.16 53.22 -27.45
N LEU A 293 45.45 53.23 -26.31
CA LEU A 293 45.44 54.37 -25.38
C LEU A 293 46.80 54.66 -24.75
N ARG A 294 47.71 53.67 -24.68
CA ARG A 294 49.08 53.87 -24.18
C ARG A 294 50.06 54.34 -25.26
N ARG A 295 49.64 54.33 -26.53
CA ARG A 295 50.45 54.72 -27.70
C ARG A 295 49.99 56.03 -28.32
N ALA A 296 48.80 56.52 -27.97
CA ALA A 296 48.28 57.84 -28.32
C ALA A 296 48.83 58.89 -27.33
#